data_AF-A0A2R4XLS3-F1
#
_entry.id   AF-A0A2R4XLS3-F1
#
_cell.length_a   1.000
_cell.length_b   1.000
_cell.length_c   1.000
_cell.angle_alpha   90.00
_cell.angle_beta   90.00
_cell.angle_gamma   90.00
#
_symmetry.space_group_name_H-M   'P 1'
#
loop_
_entity.id
_entity.type
_entity.pdbx_description
1 polymer ?
#
loop_
_entity_poly.entity_id
_entity_poly.type
_entity_poly.pdbx_seq_one_letter_code
_entity_poly.pdbx_strand_id
1 'polypeptide(L)'
;MKKLILLISLASATAVGPAAMAAESSACHFHGSKPATESVVVNCAMDRKQTLVKQGKLDSSWAQIKQDEVLIVDGKKGKEWRLTFKNPAVPDSEKQILYMFYSLPGNFIAANYTGN
;
A
#
# COMPACT_ATOMS: atom_id res chain seq x y z
N MET A 1 1.24 -69.73 3.75
CA MET A 1 1.90 -68.53 4.31
C MET A 1 2.48 -67.71 3.15
N LYS A 2 1.79 -66.65 2.70
CA LYS A 2 2.36 -65.67 1.77
C LYS A 2 2.25 -64.32 2.46
N LYS A 3 3.41 -63.72 2.78
CA LYS A 3 3.51 -62.42 3.44
C LYS A 3 3.21 -61.34 2.40
N LEU A 4 2.16 -60.55 2.61
CA LEU A 4 1.85 -59.38 1.80
C LEU A 4 2.67 -58.21 2.36
N ILE A 5 3.66 -57.73 1.60
CA ILE A 5 4.46 -56.55 1.96
C ILE A 5 3.72 -55.33 1.42
N LEU A 6 3.26 -54.46 2.32
CA LEU A 6 2.61 -53.19 2.00
C LEU A 6 3.70 -52.11 1.83
N LEU A 7 3.86 -51.59 0.61
CA LEU A 7 4.73 -50.44 0.31
C LEU A 7 3.92 -49.16 0.49
N ILE A 8 4.32 -48.30 1.43
CA ILE A 8 3.74 -46.97 1.64
C ILE A 8 4.64 -45.97 0.89
N SER A 9 4.14 -45.41 -0.22
CA SER A 9 4.77 -44.32 -0.94
C SER A 9 4.42 -42.99 -0.27
N LEU A 10 5.45 -42.28 0.20
CA LEU A 10 5.33 -40.94 0.76
C LEU A 10 5.32 -39.91 -0.39
N ALA A 11 4.15 -39.40 -0.74
CA ALA A 11 4.01 -38.32 -1.71
C ALA A 11 4.19 -36.96 -1.01
N SER A 12 5.36 -36.35 -1.19
CA SER A 12 5.61 -34.96 -0.76
C SER A 12 4.92 -34.00 -1.71
N ALA A 13 3.79 -33.42 -1.30
CA ALA A 13 3.16 -32.32 -2.00
C ALA A 13 3.96 -31.04 -1.75
N THR A 14 4.67 -30.55 -2.77
CA THR A 14 5.27 -29.22 -2.75
C THR A 14 4.17 -28.18 -2.91
N ALA A 15 3.83 -27.49 -1.82
CA ALA A 15 2.95 -26.33 -1.87
C ALA A 15 3.68 -25.19 -2.61
N VAL A 16 3.29 -24.94 -3.85
CA VAL A 16 3.68 -23.71 -4.57
C VAL A 16 2.87 -22.58 -3.96
N GLY A 17 3.48 -21.83 -3.05
CA GLY A 17 2.92 -20.57 -2.54
C GLY A 17 2.74 -19.56 -3.70
N PRO A 18 1.76 -18.66 -3.64
CA PRO A 18 1.57 -17.64 -4.66
C PRO A 18 2.85 -16.86 -4.89
N ALA A 19 3.26 -16.75 -6.15
CA ALA A 19 4.37 -15.89 -6.54
C ALA A 19 4.05 -14.47 -6.06
N ALA A 20 4.91 -13.94 -5.18
CA ALA A 20 4.86 -12.54 -4.79
C ALA A 20 5.22 -11.69 -6.02
N MET A 21 4.23 -11.30 -6.81
CA MET A 21 4.40 -10.30 -7.83
C MET A 21 4.65 -8.97 -7.10
N ALA A 22 5.91 -8.52 -7.09
CA ALA A 22 6.24 -7.17 -6.67
C ALA A 22 5.49 -6.21 -7.60
N ALA A 23 4.43 -5.58 -7.09
CA ALA A 23 3.68 -4.58 -7.84
C ALA A 23 4.65 -3.49 -8.32
N GLU A 24 4.60 -3.17 -9.61
CA GLU A 24 5.33 -2.06 -10.24
C GLU A 24 5.07 -0.77 -9.45
N SER A 25 5.94 -0.48 -8.48
CA SER A 25 5.93 0.73 -7.65
C SER A 25 7.20 1.55 -7.84
N SER A 26 7.97 1.23 -8.90
CA SER A 26 9.29 1.79 -9.18
C SER A 26 9.28 3.27 -9.57
N ALA A 27 8.12 3.88 -9.86
CA ALA A 27 8.06 5.27 -10.33
C ALA A 27 8.19 6.31 -9.21
N CYS A 28 7.92 5.94 -7.95
CA CYS A 28 7.76 6.89 -6.83
C CYS A 28 8.90 6.83 -5.83
N HIS A 29 10.12 6.75 -6.35
CA HIS A 29 11.35 6.78 -5.58
C HIS A 29 12.22 7.95 -6.05
N PHE A 30 12.49 8.89 -5.16
CA PHE A 30 13.13 10.16 -5.51
C PHE A 30 14.40 10.39 -4.69
N HIS A 31 15.44 10.87 -5.35
CA HIS A 31 16.68 11.29 -4.71
C HIS A 31 16.85 12.82 -4.77
N GLY A 32 17.59 13.37 -3.81
CA GLY A 32 17.85 14.81 -3.73
C GLY A 32 16.76 15.59 -2.98
N SER A 33 16.77 16.91 -3.15
CA SER A 33 15.93 17.84 -2.38
C SER A 33 14.92 18.60 -3.24
N LYS A 34 14.90 18.38 -4.56
CA LYS A 34 13.94 19.04 -5.46
C LYS A 34 12.51 18.62 -5.09
N PRO A 35 11.61 19.56 -4.77
CA PRO A 35 10.20 19.23 -4.52
C PRO A 35 9.57 18.54 -5.73
N ALA A 36 8.76 17.51 -5.47
CA ALA A 36 7.85 16.96 -6.47
C ALA A 36 6.76 17.98 -6.80
N THR A 37 6.12 17.84 -7.96
CA THR A 37 4.87 18.56 -8.24
C THR A 37 3.70 17.84 -7.56
N GLU A 38 2.61 18.56 -7.35
CA GLU A 38 1.39 18.00 -6.77
C GLU A 38 0.87 16.79 -7.59
N SER A 39 0.82 16.91 -8.91
CA SER A 39 0.38 15.82 -9.79
C SER A 39 1.23 14.55 -9.63
N VAL A 40 2.55 14.69 -9.44
CA VAL A 40 3.45 13.55 -9.22
C VAL A 40 3.11 12.86 -7.91
N VAL A 41 2.97 13.60 -6.81
CA VAL A 41 2.68 12.98 -5.50
C VAL A 41 1.27 12.38 -5.44
N VAL A 42 0.29 12.96 -6.14
CA VAL A 42 -1.07 12.39 -6.28
C VAL A 42 -1.02 11.04 -7.00
N ASN A 43 -0.33 10.94 -8.13
CA ASN A 43 -0.17 9.68 -8.85
C ASN A 43 0.54 8.63 -7.96
N CYS A 44 1.60 9.03 -7.26
CA CYS A 44 2.30 8.15 -6.33
C CYS A 44 1.43 7.66 -5.17
N ALA A 45 0.54 8.50 -4.65
CA ALA A 45 -0.41 8.12 -3.63
C ALA A 45 -1.48 7.16 -4.15
N MET A 46 -1.98 7.38 -5.37
CA MET A 46 -2.92 6.47 -6.02
C MET A 46 -2.31 5.08 -6.20
N ASP A 47 -1.10 4.98 -6.76
CA ASP A 47 -0.39 3.71 -6.99
C ASP A 47 -0.08 2.99 -5.67
N ARG A 48 0.36 3.75 -4.66
CA ARG A 48 0.62 3.21 -3.33
C ARG A 48 -0.66 2.69 -2.68
N LYS A 49 -1.78 3.42 -2.78
CA LYS A 49 -3.09 2.97 -2.29
C LYS A 49 -3.53 1.68 -3.00
N GLN A 50 -3.38 1.58 -4.32
CA GLN A 50 -3.63 0.32 -5.05
C GLN A 50 -2.77 -0.82 -4.54
N THR A 51 -1.49 -0.56 -4.26
CA THR A 51 -0.57 -1.57 -3.71
C THR A 51 -1.03 -2.04 -2.33
N LEU A 52 -1.47 -1.12 -1.47
CA LEU A 52 -1.99 -1.47 -0.14
C LEU A 52 -3.29 -2.28 -0.20
N VAL A 53 -4.17 -2.00 -1.17
CA VAL A 53 -5.36 -2.82 -1.45
C VAL A 53 -4.96 -4.22 -1.90
N LYS A 54 -4.05 -4.33 -2.88
CA LYS A 54 -3.54 -5.63 -3.38
C LYS A 54 -2.86 -6.45 -2.28
N GLN A 55 -2.22 -5.80 -1.32
CA GLN A 55 -1.60 -6.42 -0.15
C GLN A 55 -2.59 -6.78 0.97
N GLY A 56 -3.88 -6.46 0.83
CA GLY A 56 -4.89 -6.67 1.87
C GLY A 56 -4.76 -5.77 3.09
N LYS A 57 -3.95 -4.70 3.01
CA LYS A 57 -3.78 -3.71 4.10
C LYS A 57 -4.87 -2.64 4.09
N LEU A 58 -5.49 -2.44 2.93
CA LEU A 58 -6.70 -1.65 2.76
C LEU A 58 -7.79 -2.55 2.18
N ASP A 59 -9.03 -2.33 2.61
CA ASP A 59 -10.18 -3.01 1.99
C ASP A 59 -10.31 -2.65 0.50
N SER A 60 -10.90 -3.55 -0.28
CA SER A 60 -11.14 -3.39 -1.71
C SER A 60 -11.93 -2.13 -2.09
N SER A 61 -12.81 -1.63 -1.21
CA SER A 61 -13.56 -0.38 -1.41
C SER A 61 -12.66 0.84 -1.61
N TRP A 62 -11.41 0.79 -1.13
CA TRP A 62 -10.44 1.85 -1.32
C TRP A 62 -9.93 1.97 -2.75
N ALA A 63 -10.04 0.94 -3.59
CA ALA A 63 -9.42 0.93 -4.92
C ALA A 63 -9.84 2.14 -5.78
N GLN A 64 -11.12 2.49 -5.81
CA GLN A 64 -11.64 3.55 -6.69
C GLN A 64 -11.74 4.94 -6.03
N ILE A 65 -11.36 5.07 -4.76
CA ILE A 65 -11.42 6.35 -4.04
C ILE A 65 -10.42 7.36 -4.61
N LYS A 66 -10.90 8.52 -5.07
CA LYS A 66 -10.02 9.60 -5.54
C LYS A 66 -9.43 10.37 -4.35
N GLN A 67 -8.33 11.07 -4.61
CA GLN A 67 -7.77 12.00 -3.64
C GLN A 67 -8.76 13.16 -3.40
N ASP A 68 -8.92 13.55 -2.13
CA ASP A 68 -9.85 14.59 -1.67
C ASP A 68 -9.12 15.91 -1.37
N GLU A 69 -8.02 15.85 -0.61
CA GLU A 69 -7.18 17.03 -0.32
C GLU A 69 -5.68 16.73 -0.50
N VAL A 70 -4.90 17.72 -0.94
CA VAL A 70 -3.43 17.72 -0.91
C VAL A 70 -2.94 18.99 -0.21
N LEU A 71 -2.10 18.83 0.81
CA LEU A 71 -1.48 19.94 1.53
C LEU A 71 0.01 19.70 1.71
N ILE A 72 0.76 20.79 1.88
CA ILE A 72 2.10 20.74 2.46
C ILE A 72 1.98 21.06 3.95
N VAL A 73 2.49 20.17 4.80
CA VAL A 73 2.46 20.28 6.26
C VAL A 73 3.89 20.23 6.81
N ASP A 74 4.07 20.70 8.04
CA ASP A 74 5.33 20.51 8.74
C ASP A 74 5.38 19.10 9.36
N GLY A 75 6.38 18.32 8.95
CA GLY A 75 6.67 16.99 9.47
C GLY A 75 7.93 16.97 10.33
N LYS A 76 8.30 15.78 10.81
CA LYS A 76 9.44 15.62 11.75
C LYS A 76 10.78 16.02 11.15
N LYS A 77 10.93 15.91 9.83
CA LYS A 77 12.19 16.15 9.09
C LYS A 77 12.11 17.34 8.14
N GLY A 78 11.11 18.21 8.32
CA GLY A 78 10.83 19.34 7.44
C GLY A 78 9.48 19.21 6.77
N LYS A 79 9.27 19.92 5.66
CA LYS A 79 8.00 19.93 4.96
C LYS A 79 7.70 18.60 4.29
N GLU A 80 6.45 18.18 4.37
CA GLU A 80 5.92 16.92 3.83
C GLU A 80 4.60 17.19 3.10
N TRP A 81 4.29 16.37 2.09
CA TRP A 81 2.97 16.32 1.51
C TRP A 81 2.06 15.45 2.39
N ARG A 82 0.85 15.93 2.67
CA ARG A 82 -0.24 15.15 3.22
C ARG A 82 -1.34 15.04 2.17
N LEU A 83 -1.69 13.82 1.81
CA LEU A 83 -2.81 13.53 0.94
C LEU A 83 -3.92 12.89 1.76
N THR A 84 -5.15 13.32 1.52
CA THR A 84 -6.35 12.84 2.18
C THR A 84 -7.22 12.09 1.18
N PHE A 85 -7.72 10.93 1.56
CA PHE A 85 -8.71 10.14 0.82
C PHE A 85 -9.89 9.87 1.74
N LYS A 86 -11.12 10.08 1.25
CA LYS A 86 -12.35 9.86 2.02
C LYS A 86 -13.16 8.71 1.43
N ASN A 87 -13.48 7.73 2.26
CA ASN A 87 -14.30 6.58 1.91
C ASN A 87 -15.43 6.40 2.94
N PRO A 88 -16.58 7.09 2.77
CA PRO A 88 -17.70 6.98 3.71
C PRO A 88 -18.38 5.61 3.69
N ALA A 89 -18.05 4.73 2.75
CA ALA A 89 -18.58 3.37 2.69
C ALA A 89 -17.88 2.41 3.69
N VAL A 90 -16.78 2.82 4.31
CA VAL A 90 -16.13 2.04 5.37
C VAL A 90 -17.04 2.07 6.62
N PRO A 91 -17.44 0.90 7.16
CA PRO A 91 -18.34 0.85 8.32
C PRO A 91 -17.73 1.45 9.59
N ASP A 92 -16.41 1.28 9.75
CA ASP A 92 -15.64 1.85 10.86
C ASP A 92 -15.37 3.33 10.57
N SER A 93 -16.07 4.22 11.28
CA SER A 93 -15.95 5.67 11.11
C SER A 93 -14.53 6.20 11.35
N GLU A 94 -13.76 5.56 12.24
CA GLU A 94 -12.38 5.94 12.52
C GLU A 94 -11.43 5.63 11.36
N LYS A 95 -11.88 4.80 10.40
CA LYS A 95 -11.11 4.41 9.22
C LYS A 95 -11.63 5.04 7.93
N GLN A 96 -12.65 5.90 7.96
CA GLN A 96 -13.20 6.50 6.73
C GLN A 96 -12.26 7.49 6.05
N ILE A 97 -11.23 7.96 6.74
CA ILE A 97 -10.25 8.92 6.20
C ILE A 97 -8.86 8.30 6.23
N LEU A 98 -8.28 8.10 5.05
CA LEU A 98 -6.90 7.66 4.91
C LEU A 98 -6.01 8.87 4.61
N TYR A 99 -5.00 9.06 5.44
CA TYR A 99 -3.93 10.03 5.23
C TYR A 99 -2.70 9.32 4.72
N MET A 100 -2.06 9.89 3.71
CA MET A 100 -0.78 9.41 3.20
C MET A 100 0.23 10.56 3.18
N PHE A 101 1.41 10.28 3.72
CA PHE A 101 2.47 11.26 3.91
C PHE A 101 3.64 10.94 3.00
N TYR A 102 4.17 11.98 2.36
CA TYR A 102 5.32 11.90 1.49
C TYR A 102 6.31 13.01 1.83
N SER A 103 7.60 12.74 1.69
CA SER A 103 8.60 13.81 1.80
C SER A 103 8.40 14.83 0.68
N LEU A 104 8.90 16.06 0.85
CA LEU A 104 8.76 17.10 -0.17
C LEU A 104 9.22 16.66 -1.60
N PRO A 105 10.30 15.86 -1.76
CA PRO A 105 10.66 15.26 -3.06
C PRO A 105 9.74 14.16 -3.58
N GLY A 106 8.79 13.65 -2.78
CA GLY A 106 7.77 12.68 -3.19
C GLY A 106 8.01 11.25 -2.71
N ASN A 107 8.88 10.99 -1.73
CA ASN A 107 9.06 9.63 -1.21
C ASN A 107 8.02 9.29 -0.16
N PHE A 108 7.45 8.09 -0.23
CA PHE A 108 6.47 7.63 0.77
C PHE A 108 7.08 7.59 2.17
N ILE A 109 6.36 8.15 3.14
CA ILE A 109 6.72 8.15 4.56
C ILE A 109 5.81 7.20 5.33
N ALA A 110 4.50 7.45 5.30
CA ALA A 110 3.53 6.72 6.10
C ALA A 110 2.12 6.78 5.51
N ALA A 111 1.25 5.89 5.97
CA ALA A 111 -0.19 5.97 5.77
C ALA A 111 -0.90 5.59 7.08
N ASN A 112 -1.91 6.36 7.49
CA ASN A 112 -2.68 6.14 8.72
C ASN A 112 -4.09 6.74 8.61
N TYR A 113 -4.92 6.51 9.64
CA TYR A 113 -6.31 7.02 9.68
C TYR A 113 -6.49 8.21 10.62
N THR A 114 -5.42 8.69 11.28
CA THR A 114 -5.48 9.73 12.32
C THR A 114 -4.96 11.09 11.85
N GLY A 115 -4.14 11.11 10.81
CA GLY A 115 -3.60 12.34 10.21
C GLY A 115 -2.40 12.93 10.95
N ASN A 116 -1.80 12.21 11.90
CA ASN A 116 -0.65 12.59 12.71
C ASN A 116 0.34 11.44 12.96
#